data_AF-A0A397N3Z9-F1
#
_entry.id   AF-A0A397N3Z9-F1
#
_cell.length_a   1.000
_cell.length_b   1.000
_cell.length_c   1.000
_cell.angle_alpha   90.00
_cell.angle_beta   90.00
_cell.angle_gamma   90.00
#
_symmetry.space_group_name_H-M   'P 1'
#
loop_
_entity.id
_entity.type
_entity.pdbx_description
1 polymer ?
#
loop_
_entity_poly.entity_id
_entity_poly.type
_entity_poly.pdbx_seq_one_letter_code
_entity_poly.pdbx_strand_id
1 'polypeptide(L)'
;MAVVGVLLVILLWLLSLLMLAFSGWGTYKLALLCWEKIRRALLRPGTAQIIAYEIFTPDPREIGIQDARPQVRLELDCERHGQRFQTSLGPLRCEELFPALDLPTHHVACWLSEDDWRHLLERRWITIACDWRQQKAILTSQIREDRRILLITFLSLNLFVLLVTLSLLNAG
;
A
#
# COMPACT_ATOMS: atom_id res chain seq x y z
N MET A 1 31.75 37.15 32.04
CA MET A 1 30.91 36.16 32.75
C MET A 1 29.43 36.32 32.41
N ALA A 2 28.79 37.45 32.73
CA ALA A 2 27.36 37.67 32.43
C ALA A 2 27.01 37.63 30.93
N VAL A 3 27.79 38.29 30.07
CA VAL A 3 27.57 38.32 28.61
C VAL A 3 27.69 36.92 27.98
N VAL A 4 28.67 36.14 28.43
CA VAL A 4 28.89 34.75 27.98
C VAL A 4 27.74 33.85 28.45
N GLY A 5 27.25 34.03 29.67
CA GLY A 5 26.09 33.30 30.18
C GLY A 5 24.80 33.59 29.41
N VAL A 6 24.55 34.85 29.06
CA VAL A 6 23.38 35.25 28.25
C VAL A 6 23.47 34.65 26.84
N LEU A 7 24.65 34.70 26.20
CA LEU A 7 24.87 34.06 24.90
C LEU A 7 24.65 32.55 24.93
N LEU A 8 25.07 31.87 26.00
CA LEU A 8 24.87 30.43 26.19
C LEU A 8 23.40 30.07 26.32
N VAL A 9 22.62 30.85 27.08
CA VAL A 9 21.17 30.65 27.23
C VAL A 9 20.44 30.85 25.90
N ILE A 10 20.80 31.90 25.16
CA ILE A 10 20.22 32.16 23.82
C ILE A 10 20.55 31.02 22.86
N LEU A 11 21.79 30.52 22.87
CA LEU A 11 22.21 29.41 22.03
C LEU A 11 21.45 28.11 22.38
N LEU A 12 21.29 27.82 23.67
CA LEU A 12 20.54 26.65 24.13
C LEU A 12 19.06 26.74 23.72
N TRP A 13 18.47 27.93 23.82
CA TRP A 13 17.10 28.18 23.41
C TRP A 13 16.90 28.00 21.90
N LEU A 14 17.83 28.52 21.09
CA LEU A 14 17.84 28.32 19.64
C LEU A 14 17.98 26.84 19.26
N LEU A 15 18.88 26.10 19.92
CA LEU A 15 19.03 24.66 19.71
C LEU A 15 17.75 23.90 20.09
N SER A 16 17.10 24.27 21.19
CA SER A 16 15.82 23.69 21.59
C SER A 16 14.73 23.94 20.54
N LEU A 17 14.65 25.15 19.99
CA LEU A 17 13.71 25.48 18.91
C LEU A 17 14.00 24.68 17.63
N LEU A 18 15.26 24.54 17.27
CA LEU A 18 15.67 23.76 16.10
C LEU A 18 15.25 22.28 16.24
N MET A 19 15.49 21.70 17.42
CA MET A 19 15.11 20.31 17.72
C MET A 19 13.60 20.11 17.71
N LEU A 20 12.83 21.07 18.27
CA LEU A 20 11.37 21.07 18.21
C LEU A 20 10.85 21.15 16.77
N ALA A 21 11.41 22.04 15.95
CA ALA A 21 11.05 22.18 14.55
C ALA A 21 11.36 20.90 13.76
N PHE A 22 12.53 20.28 14.00
CA PHE A 22 12.92 19.04 13.35
C PHE A 22 12.03 17.86 13.78
N SER A 23 11.73 17.76 15.07
CA SER A 23 10.79 16.76 15.61
C SER A 23 9.39 16.92 15.02
N GLY A 24 8.85 18.15 15.02
CA GLY A 24 7.55 18.45 14.41
C GLY A 24 7.50 18.15 12.92
N TRP A 25 8.58 18.45 12.19
CA TRP A 25 8.69 18.10 10.77
C TRP A 25 8.72 16.60 10.53
N GLY A 26 9.48 15.86 11.34
CA GLY A 26 9.58 14.41 11.27
C GLY A 26 8.24 13.73 11.55
N THR A 27 7.55 14.14 12.61
CA THR A 27 6.21 13.61 12.95
C THR A 27 5.17 13.98 11.90
N TYR A 28 5.21 15.18 11.34
CA TYR A 28 4.34 15.58 10.24
C TYR A 28 4.51 14.69 9.01
N LYS A 29 5.76 14.43 8.58
CA LYS A 29 6.02 13.52 7.46
C LYS A 29 5.58 12.10 7.75
N LEU A 30 5.82 11.60 8.97
CA LEU A 30 5.35 10.28 9.39
C LEU A 30 3.82 10.19 9.37
N ALA A 31 3.13 11.24 9.84
CA ALA A 31 1.68 11.31 9.81
C ALA A 31 1.15 11.31 8.37
N LEU A 32 1.80 12.03 7.45
CA LEU A 32 1.43 12.05 6.03
C LEU A 32 1.56 10.65 5.39
N LEU A 33 2.68 9.96 5.64
CA LEU A 33 2.91 8.61 5.14
C LEU A 33 1.92 7.60 5.74
N CYS A 34 1.63 7.71 7.04
CA CYS A 34 0.61 6.88 7.70
C CYS A 34 -0.78 7.16 7.14
N TRP A 35 -1.11 8.42 6.86
CA TRP A 35 -2.39 8.81 6.28
C TRP A 35 -2.61 8.16 4.92
N GLU A 36 -1.60 8.11 4.05
CA GLU A 36 -1.71 7.42 2.77
C GLU A 36 -2.00 5.93 2.94
N LYS A 37 -1.29 5.24 3.85
CA LYS A 37 -1.55 3.82 4.15
C LYS A 37 -2.96 3.58 4.70
N ILE A 38 -3.38 4.40 5.67
CA ILE A 38 -4.73 4.33 6.25
C ILE A 38 -5.78 4.56 5.16
N ARG A 39 -5.57 5.56 4.30
CA ARG A 39 -6.49 5.86 3.21
C ARG A 39 -6.62 4.70 2.22
N ARG A 40 -5.50 4.06 1.83
CA ARG A 40 -5.52 2.86 0.97
C ARG A 40 -6.27 1.71 1.65
N ALA A 41 -6.02 1.47 2.93
CA ALA A 41 -6.74 0.45 3.69
C ALA A 41 -8.25 0.75 3.78
N LEU A 42 -8.66 2.02 3.83
CA LEU A 42 -10.06 2.44 3.83
C LEU A 42 -10.72 2.46 2.45
N LEU A 43 -9.99 2.17 1.36
CA LEU A 43 -10.62 2.03 0.06
C LEU A 43 -11.67 0.92 0.12
N ARG A 44 -12.86 1.22 -0.41
CA ARG A 44 -13.92 0.22 -0.54
C ARG A 44 -13.63 -0.63 -1.79
N PRO A 45 -13.83 -1.95 -1.70
CA PRO A 45 -13.80 -2.80 -2.88
C PRO A 45 -14.89 -2.34 -3.85
N GLY A 46 -14.54 -2.27 -5.14
CA GLY A 46 -15.44 -2.02 -6.24
C GLY A 46 -15.25 -3.07 -7.33
N THR A 47 -16.00 -2.94 -8.41
CA THR A 47 -15.86 -3.76 -9.61
C THR A 47 -15.27 -2.91 -10.72
N ALA A 48 -14.27 -3.42 -11.41
CA ALA A 48 -13.72 -2.80 -12.62
C ALA A 48 -13.83 -3.77 -13.78
N GLN A 49 -14.01 -3.23 -14.99
CA GLN A 49 -14.05 -4.03 -16.21
C GLN A 49 -12.65 -4.07 -16.83
N ILE A 50 -12.21 -5.26 -17.24
CA ILE A 50 -10.94 -5.42 -17.97
C ILE A 50 -11.15 -4.94 -19.42
N ILE A 51 -10.37 -3.95 -19.83
CA ILE A 51 -10.38 -3.40 -21.19
C ILE A 51 -9.29 -4.06 -22.03
N ALA A 52 -8.09 -4.19 -21.46
CA ALA A 52 -6.94 -4.78 -22.12
C ALA A 52 -6.07 -5.53 -21.11
N TYR A 53 -5.17 -6.38 -21.61
CA TYR A 53 -4.24 -7.12 -20.80
C TYR A 53 -2.92 -7.33 -21.56
N GLU A 54 -1.81 -7.33 -20.83
CA GLU A 54 -0.47 -7.65 -21.32
C GLU A 54 0.10 -8.79 -20.48
N ILE A 55 0.61 -9.83 -21.14
CA ILE A 55 1.22 -10.99 -20.46
C ILE A 55 2.73 -10.88 -20.65
N PHE A 56 3.44 -10.72 -19.55
CA PHE A 56 4.89 -10.67 -19.50
C PHE A 56 5.43 -12.01 -19.00
N THR A 57 6.21 -12.71 -19.82
CA THR A 57 6.91 -13.94 -19.42
C THR A 57 8.38 -13.63 -19.17
N PRO A 58 8.81 -13.52 -17.90
CA PRO A 58 10.21 -13.26 -17.59
C PRO A 58 11.12 -14.41 -18.08
N ASP A 59 12.23 -14.08 -18.75
CA ASP A 59 13.19 -15.08 -19.24
C ASP A 59 13.97 -15.67 -18.05
N PRO A 60 13.90 -16.98 -17.78
CA PRO A 60 14.66 -17.61 -16.69
C PRO A 60 16.19 -17.46 -16.83
N ARG A 61 16.69 -17.04 -17.98
CA ARG A 61 18.11 -16.81 -18.24
C ARG A 61 18.60 -15.43 -17.79
N GLU A 62 17.71 -14.52 -17.43
CA GLU A 62 18.08 -13.21 -16.91
C GLU A 62 18.53 -13.27 -15.44
N ILE A 63 19.62 -12.56 -15.14
CA ILE A 63 20.23 -12.53 -13.81
C ILE A 63 19.30 -11.78 -12.85
N GLY A 64 18.88 -12.44 -11.78
CA GLY A 64 18.00 -11.88 -10.75
C GLY A 64 16.54 -12.35 -10.81
N ILE A 65 16.17 -13.15 -11.81
CA ILE A 65 14.83 -13.73 -11.93
C ILE A 65 14.77 -15.04 -11.13
N GLN A 66 14.16 -14.97 -9.94
CA GLN A 66 13.89 -16.16 -9.11
C GLN A 66 12.62 -16.90 -9.54
N ASP A 67 11.77 -16.26 -10.35
CA ASP A 67 10.46 -16.77 -10.73
C ASP A 67 10.16 -16.48 -12.20
N ALA A 68 10.15 -17.53 -13.02
CA ALA A 68 9.92 -17.47 -14.46
C ALA A 68 8.43 -17.53 -14.84
N ARG A 69 7.51 -17.50 -13.86
CA ARG A 69 6.07 -17.54 -14.12
C ARG A 69 5.59 -16.26 -14.83
N PRO A 70 4.58 -16.38 -15.71
CA PRO A 70 4.00 -15.23 -16.39
C PRO A 70 3.39 -14.25 -15.39
N GLN A 71 3.71 -12.99 -15.59
CA GLN A 71 3.12 -11.84 -14.90
C GLN A 71 2.11 -11.20 -15.83
N VAL A 72 0.96 -10.79 -15.30
CA VAL A 72 -0.12 -10.19 -16.08
C VAL A 72 -0.30 -8.75 -15.64
N ARG A 73 -0.31 -7.83 -16.60
CA ARG A 73 -0.71 -6.45 -16.41
C ARG A 73 -2.09 -6.27 -17.01
N LEU A 74 -3.00 -5.69 -16.25
CA LEU A 74 -4.38 -5.45 -16.66
C LEU A 74 -4.63 -3.97 -16.83
N GLU A 75 -5.33 -3.58 -17.89
CA GLU A 75 -5.93 -2.26 -18.04
C GLU A 75 -7.41 -2.35 -17.72
N LEU A 76 -7.85 -1.43 -16.87
CA LEU A 76 -9.13 -1.51 -16.19
C LEU A 76 -9.91 -0.22 -16.39
N ASP A 77 -11.19 -0.35 -16.71
CA ASP A 77 -12.16 0.74 -16.60
C ASP A 77 -12.78 0.70 -15.21
N CYS A 78 -12.47 1.70 -14.39
CA CYS A 78 -13.04 1.84 -13.06
C CYS A 78 -14.18 2.85 -13.09
N GLU A 79 -15.38 2.43 -12.67
CA GLU A 79 -16.50 3.34 -12.42
C GLU A 79 -16.68 3.58 -10.92
N ARG A 80 -16.48 4.83 -10.47
CA ARG A 80 -16.64 5.20 -9.06
C ARG A 80 -17.34 6.54 -8.91
N HIS A 81 -18.45 6.55 -8.17
CA HIS A 81 -19.27 7.76 -7.95
C HIS A 81 -19.66 8.49 -9.25
N GLY A 82 -19.95 7.75 -10.32
CA GLY A 82 -20.31 8.30 -11.63
C GLY A 82 -19.13 8.84 -12.46
N GLN A 83 -17.89 8.73 -11.96
CA GLN A 83 -16.68 9.01 -12.73
C GLN A 83 -16.07 7.71 -13.25
N ARG A 84 -15.83 7.65 -14.56
CA ARG A 84 -15.07 6.57 -15.20
C ARG A 84 -13.64 7.01 -15.43
N PHE A 85 -12.69 6.15 -15.11
CA PHE A 85 -11.29 6.39 -15.38
C PHE A 85 -10.56 5.08 -15.68
N GLN A 86 -9.61 5.16 -16.61
CA GLN A 86 -8.76 4.04 -16.97
C GLN A 86 -7.53 4.00 -16.06
N THR A 87 -7.16 2.80 -15.63
CA THR A 87 -5.97 2.57 -14.80
C THR A 87 -5.34 1.23 -15.15
N SER A 88 -4.05 1.09 -14.84
CA SER A 88 -3.35 -0.18 -14.98
C SER A 88 -3.13 -0.83 -13.61
N LEU A 89 -3.29 -2.14 -13.55
CA LEU A 89 -3.01 -2.97 -12.39
C LEU A 89 -1.93 -3.99 -12.78
N GLY A 90 -0.78 -3.91 -12.13
CA GLY A 90 0.29 -4.90 -12.28
C GLY A 90 1.69 -4.30 -12.46
N PRO A 91 2.69 -5.16 -12.72
CA PRO A 91 2.55 -6.59 -13.04
C PRO A 91 2.10 -7.44 -11.85
N LEU A 92 1.09 -8.30 -12.05
CA LEU A 92 0.54 -9.22 -11.05
C LEU A 92 1.00 -10.64 -11.35
N ARG A 93 1.24 -11.43 -10.30
CA ARG A 93 1.45 -12.87 -10.45
C ARG A 93 0.12 -13.61 -10.60
N CYS A 94 0.14 -14.78 -11.24
CA CYS A 94 -1.06 -15.61 -11.37
C CYS A 94 -1.68 -15.96 -10.00
N GLU A 95 -0.86 -16.21 -8.97
CA GLU A 95 -1.35 -16.49 -7.61
C GLU A 95 -2.10 -15.31 -6.98
N GLU A 96 -1.80 -14.09 -7.42
CA GLU A 96 -2.47 -12.86 -6.95
C GLU A 96 -3.70 -12.53 -7.80
N LEU A 97 -3.65 -12.83 -9.10
CA LEU A 97 -4.71 -12.55 -10.06
C LEU A 97 -5.91 -13.50 -9.92
N PHE A 98 -5.67 -14.81 -9.81
CA PHE A 98 -6.74 -15.81 -9.78
C PHE A 98 -7.73 -15.60 -8.63
N PRO A 99 -7.27 -15.35 -7.38
CA PRO A 99 -8.18 -15.05 -6.28
C PRO A 99 -8.96 -13.76 -6.49
N ALA A 100 -8.39 -12.77 -7.20
CA ALA A 100 -9.10 -11.51 -7.50
C ALA A 100 -10.20 -11.69 -8.56
N LEU A 101 -10.09 -12.72 -9.39
CA LEU A 101 -11.09 -13.16 -10.37
C LEU A 101 -12.07 -14.20 -9.80
N ASP A 102 -12.05 -14.46 -8.49
CA ASP A 102 -12.82 -15.52 -7.83
C ASP A 102 -12.58 -16.91 -8.44
N LEU A 103 -11.36 -17.17 -8.94
CA LEU A 103 -10.94 -18.44 -9.52
C LEU A 103 -10.05 -19.23 -8.55
N PRO A 104 -10.10 -20.58 -8.59
CA PRO A 104 -9.22 -21.42 -7.78
C PRO A 104 -7.76 -21.27 -8.23
N THR A 105 -6.85 -21.03 -7.28
CA THR A 105 -5.41 -20.96 -7.53
C THR A 105 -4.83 -22.34 -7.78
N HIS A 106 -4.57 -22.68 -9.05
CA HIS A 106 -3.87 -23.90 -9.43
C HIS A 106 -2.60 -23.54 -10.20
N HIS A 107 -1.44 -24.06 -9.79
CA HIS A 107 -0.15 -23.74 -10.41
C HIS A 107 -0.10 -24.07 -11.92
N VAL A 108 -0.83 -25.11 -12.34
CA VAL A 108 -0.96 -25.47 -13.76
C VAL A 108 -1.71 -24.40 -14.55
N ALA A 109 -2.66 -23.70 -13.93
CA ALA A 109 -3.45 -22.65 -14.57
C ALA A 109 -2.64 -21.35 -14.80
N CYS A 110 -1.38 -21.28 -14.36
CA CYS A 110 -0.52 -20.15 -14.67
C CYS A 110 0.03 -20.23 -16.12
N TRP A 111 0.10 -21.44 -16.70
CA TRP A 111 0.63 -21.70 -18.03
C TRP A 111 -0.50 -21.90 -19.05
N LEU A 112 -1.39 -20.91 -19.15
CA LEU A 112 -2.48 -20.91 -20.12
C LEU A 112 -2.00 -20.46 -21.50
N SER A 113 -2.65 -20.97 -22.55
CA SER A 113 -2.44 -20.46 -23.91
C SER A 113 -2.96 -19.03 -24.04
N GLU A 114 -2.53 -18.31 -25.08
CA GLU A 114 -3.00 -16.95 -25.33
C GLU A 114 -4.52 -16.88 -25.54
N ASP A 115 -5.11 -17.90 -26.16
CA ASP A 115 -6.56 -17.99 -26.39
C ASP A 115 -7.33 -18.26 -25.08
N ASP A 116 -6.78 -19.11 -24.21
CA ASP A 116 -7.36 -19.35 -22.88
C ASP A 116 -7.33 -18.08 -22.03
N TRP A 117 -6.22 -17.34 -22.06
CA TRP A 117 -6.11 -16.04 -21.40
C TRP A 117 -7.13 -15.05 -21.93
N ARG A 118 -7.34 -15.01 -23.26
CA ARG A 118 -8.35 -14.18 -23.89
C ARG A 118 -9.74 -14.51 -23.37
N HIS A 119 -10.12 -15.79 -23.38
CA HIS A 119 -11.42 -16.21 -22.85
C HIS A 119 -11.60 -15.93 -21.35
N LEU A 120 -10.52 -15.97 -20.57
CA LEU A 120 -10.56 -15.77 -19.12
C LEU A 120 -10.61 -14.29 -18.73
N LEU A 121 -10.03 -13.38 -19.51
CA LEU A 121 -9.90 -11.96 -19.16
C LEU A 121 -10.81 -11.04 -19.98
N GLU A 122 -11.19 -11.43 -21.19
CA GLU A 122 -11.94 -10.57 -22.10
C GLU A 122 -13.27 -10.11 -21.49
N ARG A 123 -13.41 -8.78 -21.35
CA ARG A 123 -14.59 -8.08 -20.82
C ARG A 123 -15.03 -8.55 -19.43
N ARG A 124 -14.15 -9.22 -18.68
CA ARG A 124 -14.48 -9.75 -17.36
C ARG A 124 -14.47 -8.64 -16.32
N TRP A 125 -15.30 -8.82 -15.31
CA TRP A 125 -15.33 -7.95 -14.14
C TRP A 125 -14.44 -8.53 -13.05
N ILE A 126 -13.62 -7.69 -12.45
CA ILE A 126 -12.71 -8.06 -11.36
C ILE A 126 -13.03 -7.24 -10.11
N THR A 127 -12.92 -7.86 -8.93
CA THR A 127 -13.12 -7.17 -7.65
C THR A 127 -11.81 -6.55 -7.18
N ILE A 128 -11.71 -5.23 -7.29
CA ILE A 128 -10.50 -4.45 -6.94
C ILE A 128 -10.90 -3.15 -6.27
N ALA A 129 -9.98 -2.47 -5.59
CA ALA A 129 -10.24 -1.08 -5.21
C ALA A 129 -9.54 -0.13 -6.16
N CYS A 130 -10.31 0.78 -6.75
CA CYS A 130 -9.77 1.84 -7.57
C CYS A 130 -9.64 3.13 -6.75
N ASP A 131 -8.45 3.74 -6.72
CA ASP A 131 -8.21 5.07 -6.17
C ASP A 131 -8.27 6.11 -7.30
N TRP A 132 -9.37 6.86 -7.35
CA TRP A 132 -9.59 7.91 -8.35
C TRP A 132 -8.53 9.03 -8.28
N ARG A 133 -7.97 9.30 -7.10
CA ARG A 133 -7.07 10.44 -6.90
C ARG A 133 -5.65 10.13 -7.38
N GLN A 134 -5.24 8.87 -7.28
CA GLN A 134 -3.95 8.40 -7.77
C GLN A 134 -4.03 7.72 -9.13
N GLN A 135 -5.25 7.52 -9.67
CA GLN A 135 -5.50 6.74 -10.88
C GLN A 135 -4.84 5.36 -10.82
N LYS A 136 -4.98 4.70 -9.67
CA LYS A 136 -4.37 3.39 -9.39
C LYS A 136 -5.43 2.38 -9.00
N ALA A 137 -5.27 1.16 -9.50
CA ALA A 137 -5.97 -0.01 -9.03
C ALA A 137 -5.12 -0.75 -7.99
N ILE A 138 -5.77 -1.28 -6.95
CA ILE A 138 -5.13 -2.06 -5.88
C ILE A 138 -5.96 -3.33 -5.66
N LEU A 139 -5.30 -4.47 -5.50
CA LEU A 139 -5.96 -5.74 -5.20
C LEU A 139 -6.64 -5.69 -3.82
N THR A 140 -7.82 -6.29 -3.71
CA THR A 140 -8.55 -6.39 -2.44
C THR A 140 -7.78 -7.18 -1.37
N SER A 141 -6.96 -8.15 -1.78
CA SER A 141 -6.06 -8.89 -0.90
C SER A 141 -5.03 -7.98 -0.22
N GLN A 142 -4.39 -7.10 -0.99
CA GLN A 142 -3.42 -6.11 -0.48
C GLN A 142 -4.08 -5.15 0.52
N ILE A 143 -5.32 -4.73 0.26
CA ILE A 143 -6.08 -3.86 1.18
C ILE A 143 -6.39 -4.58 2.49
N ARG A 144 -6.75 -5.87 2.44
CA ARG A 144 -7.01 -6.67 3.63
C ARG A 144 -5.74 -6.83 4.47
N GLU A 145 -4.59 -7.02 3.83
CA GLU A 145 -3.30 -7.10 4.51
C GLU A 145 -2.93 -5.75 5.15
N ASP A 146 -3.05 -4.64 4.43
CA ASP A 146 -2.83 -3.29 4.95
C ASP A 146 -3.74 -2.98 6.15
N ARG A 147 -5.03 -3.36 6.10
CA ARG A 147 -5.95 -3.24 7.25
C ARG A 147 -5.46 -4.03 8.45
N ARG A 148 -4.97 -5.25 8.25
CA ARG A 148 -4.47 -6.10 9.34
C ARG A 148 -3.23 -5.48 9.98
N ILE A 149 -2.29 -4.98 9.18
CA ILE A 149 -1.09 -4.30 9.66
C ILE A 149 -1.46 -3.04 10.46
N LEU A 150 -2.43 -2.26 9.99
CA LEU A 150 -2.91 -1.08 10.71
C LEU A 150 -3.56 -1.44 12.05
N LEU A 151 -4.39 -2.49 12.09
CA LEU A 151 -4.98 -2.98 13.34
C LEU A 151 -3.92 -3.44 14.34
N ILE A 152 -2.93 -4.21 13.88
CA ILE A 152 -1.82 -4.67 14.73
C ILE A 152 -1.02 -3.47 15.25
N THR A 153 -0.68 -2.52 14.38
CA THR A 153 0.04 -1.30 14.75
C THR A 153 -0.75 -0.46 15.76
N PHE A 154 -2.07 -0.34 15.57
CA PHE A 154 -2.93 0.36 16.51
C PHE A 154 -2.96 -0.32 17.88
N LEU A 155 -3.11 -1.65 17.90
CA LEU A 155 -3.09 -2.45 19.15
C LEU A 155 -1.75 -2.33 19.88
N SER A 156 -0.63 -2.46 19.17
CA SER A 156 0.71 -2.36 19.78
C SER A 156 0.98 -0.97 20.34
N LEU A 157 0.53 0.09 19.65
CA LEU A 157 0.69 1.46 20.12
C LEU A 157 -0.14 1.73 21.38
N ASN A 158 -1.39 1.24 21.43
CA ASN A 158 -2.22 1.35 22.63
C ASN A 158 -1.61 0.58 23.81
N LEU A 159 -1.10 -0.62 23.58
CA LEU A 159 -0.44 -1.41 24.63
C LEU A 159 0.82 -0.70 25.15
N PHE A 160 1.61 -0.10 24.27
CA PHE A 160 2.78 0.68 24.66
C PHE A 160 2.39 1.87 25.52
N VAL A 161 1.38 2.65 25.12
CA VAL A 161 0.89 3.79 25.90
C VAL A 161 0.41 3.33 27.27
N LEU A 162 -0.35 2.23 27.35
CA LEU A 162 -0.81 1.65 28.61
C LEU A 162 0.35 1.25 29.53
N LEU A 163 1.39 0.62 28.99
CA LEU A 163 2.58 0.22 29.75
C LEU A 163 3.35 1.43 30.27
N VAL A 164 3.47 2.49 29.46
CA VAL A 164 4.15 3.74 29.85
C VAL A 164 3.36 4.46 30.94
N THR A 165 2.03 4.58 30.80
CA THR A 165 1.20 5.23 31.82
C THR A 165 1.21 4.45 33.13
N LEU A 166 1.10 3.12 33.09
CA LEU A 166 1.22 2.27 34.26
C LEU A 166 2.59 2.40 34.94
N SER A 167 3.68 2.43 34.16
CA SER A 167 5.03 2.60 34.71
C SER A 167 5.21 3.96 35.38
N LEU A 168 4.66 5.04 34.79
CA LEU A 168 4.68 6.38 35.39
C LEU A 168 3.84 6.45 36.68
N LEU A 169 2.69 5.77 36.72
CA LEU A 169 1.84 5.66 37.92
C LEU A 169 2.49 4.83 39.04
N ASN A 170 3.33 3.86 38.71
CA ASN A 170 4.08 3.05 39.69
C ASN A 170 5.38 3.71 40.16
N ALA A 171 5.91 4.68 39.41
CA ALA A 171 7.16 5.37 39.72
C ALA A 171 6.97 6.72 40.44
N GLY A 172 5.73 7.19 40.56
CA GLY A 172 5.34 8.36 41.37
C GLY A 172 4.74 7.93 42.70
#